data_AF-A0A7X7NSC4-F1
#
_entry.id   AF-A0A7X7NSC4-F1
#
_cell.length_a   1.000
_cell.length_b   1.000
_cell.length_c   1.000
_cell.angle_alpha   90.00
_cell.angle_beta   90.00
_cell.angle_gamma   90.00
#
_symmetry.space_group_name_H-M   'P 1'
#
loop_
_entity.id
_entity.type
_entity.pdbx_description
1 polymer ?
#
loop_
_entity_poly.entity_id
_entity_poly.type
_entity_poly.pdbx_seq_one_letter_code
_entity_poly.pdbx_strand_id
1 'polypeptide(L)'
;MRPGTEDTIRHAWALLLGEEGSPLEGLMAGGDRLVRVQESAETVSFVRLFGQGILSGPPWALDRAADVPDDQLALLPVLMSLTSDHGARPLGAAELSYTDELVEHADLPTTQDEAAVATLEAACSDEDVAEVELGRMSHRWVLLDRPVGDADGEAQGEPLA
;
A
#
# COMPACT_ATOMS: atom_id res chain seq x y z
N MET A 1 19.85 -8.47 -4.05
CA MET A 1 19.39 -7.28 -4.77
C MET A 1 20.32 -6.92 -5.90
N ARG A 2 19.87 -7.16 -7.13
CA ARG A 2 20.54 -6.82 -8.39
C ARG A 2 20.76 -5.31 -8.50
N PRO A 3 21.89 -4.87 -9.09
CA PRO A 3 22.11 -3.46 -9.40
C PRO A 3 20.93 -2.87 -10.19
N GLY A 4 20.43 -1.69 -9.78
CA GLY A 4 19.31 -0.99 -10.42
C GLY A 4 17.90 -1.41 -9.95
N THR A 5 17.77 -2.43 -9.09
CA THR A 5 16.47 -2.80 -8.50
C THR A 5 15.95 -1.68 -7.60
N GLU A 6 16.82 -1.13 -6.74
CA GLU A 6 16.51 0.01 -5.88
C GLU A 6 16.07 1.23 -6.72
N ASP A 7 16.81 1.57 -7.78
CA ASP A 7 16.46 2.68 -8.68
C ASP A 7 15.10 2.50 -9.35
N THR A 8 14.79 1.26 -9.77
CA THR A 8 13.50 0.93 -10.37
C THR A 8 12.36 1.11 -9.37
N ILE A 9 12.56 0.66 -8.12
CA ILE A 9 11.56 0.79 -7.06
C ILE A 9 11.40 2.27 -6.66
N ARG A 10 12.49 3.01 -6.49
CA ARG A 10 12.46 4.46 -6.23
C ARG A 10 11.73 5.20 -7.34
N HIS A 11 11.99 4.85 -8.59
CA HIS A 11 11.31 5.45 -9.74
C HIS A 11 9.80 5.15 -9.73
N ALA A 12 9.41 3.90 -9.48
CA ALA A 12 8.00 3.53 -9.39
C ALA A 12 7.28 4.28 -8.26
N TRP A 13 7.90 4.39 -7.08
CA TRP A 13 7.37 5.20 -5.98
C TRP A 13 7.35 6.69 -6.29
N ALA A 14 8.34 7.22 -7.01
CA ALA A 14 8.37 8.61 -7.43
C ALA A 14 7.23 8.95 -8.39
N LEU A 15 6.85 8.01 -9.26
CA LEU A 15 5.69 8.14 -10.14
C LEU A 15 4.37 8.06 -9.37
N LEU A 16 4.26 7.12 -8.41
CA LEU A 16 3.06 6.95 -7.58
C LEU A 16 2.80 8.16 -6.67
N LEU A 17 3.87 8.72 -6.11
CA LEU A 17 3.81 9.85 -5.17
C LEU A 17 3.93 11.21 -5.88
N GLY A 18 4.35 11.22 -7.15
CA GLY A 18 4.38 12.43 -7.97
C GLY A 18 2.99 12.98 -8.23
N GLU A 19 2.90 14.20 -8.75
CA GLU A 19 1.69 14.55 -9.52
C GLU A 19 1.69 13.74 -10.81
N GLU A 20 0.51 13.53 -11.42
CA GLU A 20 0.36 12.74 -12.64
C GLU A 20 1.46 13.09 -13.67
N GLY A 21 2.45 12.21 -13.81
CA GLY A 21 3.55 12.31 -14.77
C GLY A 21 4.82 13.06 -14.34
N SER A 22 4.94 13.55 -13.11
CA SER A 22 6.17 14.22 -12.63
C SER A 22 6.81 13.49 -11.44
N PRO A 23 7.95 12.81 -11.63
CA PRO A 23 8.66 12.12 -10.55
C PRO A 23 9.15 13.09 -9.47
N LEU A 24 9.10 12.65 -8.22
CA LEU A 24 9.81 13.30 -7.11
C LEU A 24 11.33 13.12 -7.28
N GLU A 25 12.01 14.15 -7.81
CA GLU A 25 13.48 14.15 -7.96
C GLU A 25 14.21 13.89 -6.63
N GLY A 26 13.66 14.39 -5.51
CA GLY A 26 14.22 14.17 -4.18
C GLY A 26 14.22 12.70 -3.72
N LEU A 27 13.37 11.84 -4.30
CA LEU A 27 13.34 10.41 -3.98
C LEU A 27 14.47 9.64 -4.67
N MET A 28 14.90 10.14 -5.83
CA MET A 28 16.04 9.61 -6.57
C MET A 28 17.37 10.07 -5.98
N ALA A 29 17.41 11.28 -5.40
CA ALA A 29 18.60 11.81 -4.75
C ALA A 29 18.95 11.11 -3.43
N GLY A 30 17.96 10.53 -2.74
CA GLY A 30 18.13 10.03 -1.38
C GLY A 30 18.35 11.14 -0.36
N GLY A 31 18.51 10.77 0.92
CA GLY A 31 18.86 11.71 1.99
C GLY A 31 17.68 12.08 2.90
N ASP A 32 17.44 13.38 3.07
CA ASP A 32 16.48 13.91 4.04
C ASP A 32 15.04 13.53 3.71
N ARG A 33 14.17 13.67 4.73
CA ARG A 33 12.72 13.42 4.61
C ARG A 33 12.12 14.28 3.50
N LEU A 34 11.35 13.64 2.63
CA LEU A 34 10.51 14.33 1.66
C LEU A 34 9.15 14.65 2.28
N VAL A 35 8.73 15.90 2.15
CA VAL A 35 7.42 16.38 2.64
C VAL A 35 6.55 16.72 1.44
N ARG A 36 5.39 16.07 1.34
CA ARG A 36 4.41 16.26 0.27
C ARG A 36 3.13 16.87 0.82
N VAL A 37 2.99 18.17 0.60
CA VAL A 37 1.78 18.92 0.96
C VAL A 37 0.66 18.58 -0.02
N GLN A 38 -0.49 18.17 0.51
CA GLN A 38 -1.70 17.91 -0.24
C GLN A 38 -2.86 18.63 0.43
N GLU A 39 -3.21 19.81 -0.08
CA GLU A 39 -4.21 20.70 0.54
C GLU A 39 -5.55 20.01 0.84
N SER A 40 -5.99 19.12 -0.06
CA SER A 40 -7.26 18.40 0.05
C SER A 40 -7.13 16.95 0.52
N ALA A 41 -5.97 16.55 1.06
CA ALA A 41 -5.80 15.17 1.53
C ALA A 41 -6.61 14.91 2.80
N GLU A 42 -7.35 13.81 2.79
CA GLU A 42 -8.09 13.29 3.96
C GLU A 42 -7.24 12.33 4.81
N THR A 43 -6.00 12.08 4.39
CA THR A 43 -5.11 11.10 5.00
C THR A 43 -3.72 11.70 5.30
N VAL A 44 -3.08 11.17 6.33
CA VAL A 44 -1.68 11.43 6.66
C VAL A 44 -0.95 10.10 6.57
N SER A 45 0.11 10.06 5.76
CA SER A 45 0.89 8.84 5.53
C SER A 45 2.37 9.12 5.67
N PHE A 46 3.05 8.23 6.39
CA PHE A 46 4.50 8.17 6.46
C PHE A 46 4.99 6.85 5.86
N VAL A 47 5.83 6.94 4.84
CA VAL A 47 6.42 5.78 4.17
C VAL A 47 7.94 5.87 4.29
N ARG A 48 8.58 4.76 4.65
CA ARG A 48 10.04 4.65 4.58
C ARG A 48 10.44 3.84 3.37
N LEU A 49 11.15 4.46 2.44
CA LEU A 49 11.68 3.83 1.25
C LEU A 49 13.21 3.81 1.30
N PHE A 50 13.80 2.62 1.42
CA PHE A 50 15.27 2.46 1.51
C PHE A 50 15.93 3.41 2.52
N GLY A 51 15.31 3.55 3.70
CA GLY A 51 15.79 4.42 4.78
C GLY A 51 15.29 5.87 4.72
N GLN A 52 14.91 6.38 3.53
CA GLN A 52 14.41 7.74 3.36
C GLN A 52 12.93 7.83 3.74
N GLY A 53 12.58 8.78 4.61
CA GLY A 53 11.20 9.06 5.00
C GLY A 53 10.47 9.91 3.96
N ILE A 54 9.20 9.60 3.74
CA ILE A 54 8.28 10.37 2.90
C ILE A 54 7.04 10.62 3.75
N LEU A 55 6.77 11.88 4.06
CA LEU A 55 5.59 12.29 4.80
C LEU A 55 4.65 13.05 3.86
N SER A 56 3.39 12.63 3.83
CA SER A 56 2.38 13.21 2.95
C SER A 56 1.06 13.43 3.68
N GLY A 57 0.37 14.51 3.36
CA GLY A 57 -0.91 14.85 3.98
C GLY A 57 -1.25 16.35 3.88
N PRO A 58 -2.30 16.80 4.59
CA PRO A 58 -2.69 18.20 4.61
C PRO A 58 -1.68 19.07 5.39
N PRO A 59 -1.55 20.36 5.03
CA PRO A 59 -0.53 21.25 5.61
C PRO A 59 -0.48 21.23 7.14
N TRP A 60 -1.66 21.29 7.78
CA TRP A 60 -1.78 21.34 9.25
C TRP A 60 -1.16 20.12 9.95
N ALA A 61 -1.19 18.94 9.31
CA ALA A 61 -0.63 17.72 9.87
C ALA A 61 0.89 17.68 9.68
N LEU A 62 1.36 18.18 8.53
CA LEU A 62 2.78 18.26 8.20
C LEU A 62 3.51 19.25 9.10
N ASP A 63 2.88 20.39 9.40
CA ASP A 63 3.43 21.39 10.33
C ASP A 63 3.67 20.81 11.73
N ARG A 64 2.74 19.96 12.21
CA ARG A 64 2.88 19.28 13.52
C ARG A 64 3.96 18.20 13.53
N ALA A 65 4.24 17.62 12.37
CA ALA A 65 5.24 16.58 12.21
C ALA A 65 6.65 17.12 11.96
N ALA A 66 6.81 18.45 11.81
CA ALA A 66 8.06 19.08 11.39
C ALA A 66 9.26 18.69 12.28
N ASP A 67 9.04 18.65 13.60
CA ASP A 67 10.08 18.33 14.58
C ASP A 67 10.07 16.87 15.05
N VAL A 68 9.15 16.05 14.50
CA VAL A 68 9.04 14.63 14.89
C VAL A 68 10.00 13.82 14.04
N PRO A 69 10.91 13.01 14.62
CA PRO A 69 11.87 12.24 13.87
C PRO A 69 11.23 11.04 13.15
N ASP A 70 11.90 10.57 12.09
CA ASP A 70 11.38 9.55 11.17
C ASP A 70 11.02 8.22 11.85
N ASP A 71 11.83 7.81 12.82
CA ASP A 71 11.63 6.59 13.61
C ASP A 71 10.34 6.66 14.44
N GLN A 72 9.99 7.85 14.93
CA GLN A 72 8.73 8.07 15.62
C GLN A 72 7.55 8.17 14.65
N LEU A 73 7.71 8.84 13.50
CA LEU A 73 6.64 8.92 12.50
C LEU A 73 6.25 7.57 11.90
N ALA A 74 7.13 6.58 11.94
CA ALA A 74 6.81 5.20 11.56
C ALA A 74 5.83 4.52 12.52
N LEU A 75 5.59 5.09 13.71
CA LEU A 75 4.70 4.53 14.72
C LEU A 75 3.29 5.08 14.55
N LEU A 76 2.32 4.20 14.32
CA LEU A 76 0.91 4.56 14.21
C LEU A 76 0.40 5.45 15.37
N PRO A 77 0.74 5.20 16.66
CA PRO A 77 0.33 6.08 17.75
C PRO A 77 0.81 7.53 17.60
N VAL A 78 1.99 7.75 17.01
CA VAL A 78 2.53 9.09 16.78
C VAL A 78 1.74 9.78 15.68
N LEU A 79 1.45 9.12 14.56
CA LEU A 79 0.57 9.67 13.51
C LEU A 79 -0.83 9.99 14.05
N MET A 80 -1.35 9.17 14.95
CA MET A 80 -2.64 9.43 15.59
C MET A 80 -2.60 10.62 16.55
N SER A 81 -1.47 10.85 17.23
CA SER A 81 -1.32 12.02 18.10
C SER A 81 -1.36 13.33 17.29
N LEU A 82 -0.81 13.35 16.08
CA LEU A 82 -0.79 14.52 15.19
C LEU A 82 -2.20 14.95 14.76
N THR A 83 -3.13 14.00 14.72
CA THR A 83 -4.48 14.11 14.15
C THR A 83 -5.59 14.05 15.19
N SER A 84 -5.23 14.11 16.48
CA SER A 84 -6.13 13.90 17.63
C SER A 84 -7.32 14.87 17.70
N ASP A 85 -7.19 16.09 17.17
CA ASP A 85 -8.23 17.12 17.11
C ASP A 85 -9.06 17.09 15.81
N HIS A 86 -8.73 16.18 14.87
CA HIS A 86 -9.38 16.06 13.56
C HIS A 86 -10.19 14.77 13.40
N GLY A 87 -10.35 13.97 14.47
CA GLY A 87 -11.18 12.76 14.44
C GLY A 87 -10.67 11.69 13.48
N ALA A 88 -9.37 11.64 13.23
CA ALA A 88 -8.78 10.65 12.34
C ALA A 88 -8.90 9.23 12.92
N ARG A 89 -8.92 8.25 12.02
CA ARG A 89 -8.89 6.82 12.34
C ARG A 89 -7.63 6.19 11.74
N PRO A 90 -7.10 5.11 12.33
CA PRO A 90 -6.02 4.37 11.70
C PRO A 90 -6.51 3.75 10.38
N LEU A 91 -5.67 3.81 9.34
CA LEU A 91 -5.90 3.13 8.05
C LEU A 91 -5.03 1.89 7.86
N GLY A 92 -4.12 1.62 8.79
CA GLY A 92 -3.22 0.47 8.74
C GLY A 92 -1.75 0.81 8.75
N ALA A 93 -0.94 -0.23 8.76
CA ALA A 93 0.52 -0.20 8.67
C ALA A 93 0.98 -1.39 7.85
N ALA A 94 2.01 -1.18 7.02
CA ALA A 94 2.60 -2.23 6.21
C ALA A 94 4.13 -2.13 6.23
N GLU A 95 4.78 -3.29 6.13
CA GLU A 95 6.22 -3.37 5.92
C GLU A 95 6.50 -3.57 4.44
N LEU A 96 7.34 -2.70 3.88
CA LEU A 96 7.76 -2.82 2.48
C LEU A 96 8.98 -3.72 2.39
N SER A 97 8.79 -4.89 1.78
CA SER A 97 9.85 -5.85 1.49
C SER A 97 10.12 -5.90 0.00
N TYR A 98 11.40 -6.00 -0.37
CA TYR A 98 11.83 -6.02 -1.76
C TYR A 98 12.76 -7.20 -2.02
N THR A 99 12.53 -7.89 -3.12
CA THR A 99 13.41 -8.95 -3.59
C THR A 99 13.54 -8.88 -5.12
N ASP A 100 14.74 -9.13 -5.60
CA ASP A 100 15.04 -9.36 -7.00
C ASP A 100 15.01 -10.84 -7.37
N GLU A 101 14.85 -11.71 -6.38
CA GLU A 101 14.66 -13.13 -6.58
C GLU A 101 13.19 -13.37 -6.85
N LEU A 102 12.90 -14.07 -7.95
CA LEU A 102 11.58 -14.63 -8.14
C LEU A 102 11.38 -15.65 -7.04
N VAL A 103 10.51 -15.33 -6.09
CA VAL A 103 10.08 -16.31 -5.09
C VAL A 103 9.09 -17.22 -5.79
N GLU A 104 9.52 -18.45 -6.10
CA GLU A 104 8.60 -19.52 -6.47
C GLU A 104 7.76 -19.83 -5.23
N HIS A 105 6.55 -19.24 -5.17
CA HIS A 105 5.56 -19.69 -4.21
C HIS A 105 5.12 -21.10 -4.57
N ALA A 106 4.75 -21.90 -3.55
CA ALA A 106 4.02 -23.14 -3.77
C ALA A 106 2.87 -22.85 -4.75
N ASP A 107 2.55 -23.78 -5.66
CA ASP A 107 1.48 -23.68 -6.68
C ASP A 107 0.11 -23.38 -6.04
N LEU A 108 -0.05 -22.16 -5.54
CA LEU A 108 -1.25 -21.64 -4.94
C LEU A 108 -2.06 -21.04 -6.09
N PRO A 109 -3.19 -21.64 -6.43
CA PRO A 109 -4.01 -21.16 -7.51
C PRO A 109 -4.54 -19.78 -7.15
N THR A 110 -4.25 -18.78 -7.98
CA THR A 110 -4.77 -17.42 -7.82
C THR A 110 -5.66 -17.07 -8.99
N THR A 111 -6.71 -16.28 -8.74
CA THR A 111 -7.56 -15.71 -9.79
C THR A 111 -7.74 -14.21 -9.59
N GLN A 112 -8.09 -13.51 -10.67
CA GLN A 112 -8.56 -12.10 -10.64
C GLN A 112 -10.06 -11.99 -10.96
N ASP A 113 -10.75 -13.13 -11.08
CA ASP A 113 -12.17 -13.20 -11.46
C ASP A 113 -13.04 -12.38 -10.49
N GLU A 114 -13.94 -11.57 -11.04
CA GLU A 114 -14.87 -10.73 -10.27
C GLU A 114 -15.77 -11.54 -9.35
N ALA A 115 -16.21 -12.74 -9.75
CA ALA A 115 -17.06 -13.60 -8.94
C ALA A 115 -16.31 -14.13 -7.71
N ALA A 116 -15.04 -14.51 -7.87
CA ALA A 116 -14.20 -14.96 -6.76
C ALA A 116 -13.92 -13.81 -5.77
N VAL A 117 -13.69 -12.61 -6.28
CA VAL A 117 -13.48 -11.39 -5.47
C VAL A 117 -14.73 -11.04 -4.68
N ALA A 118 -15.89 -11.00 -5.33
CA ALA A 118 -17.16 -10.71 -4.66
C ALA A 118 -17.50 -11.77 -3.60
N THR A 119 -17.16 -13.03 -3.87
CA THR A 119 -17.35 -14.12 -2.90
C THR A 119 -16.46 -13.95 -1.67
N LEU A 120 -15.19 -13.57 -1.86
CA LEU A 120 -14.27 -13.29 -0.77
C LEU A 120 -14.73 -12.07 0.05
N GLU A 121 -15.08 -10.95 -0.60
CA GLU A 121 -15.57 -9.75 0.09
C GLU A 121 -16.84 -10.03 0.90
N ALA A 122 -17.76 -10.85 0.40
CA ALA A 122 -18.96 -11.23 1.13
C ALA A 122 -18.69 -12.10 2.37
N ALA A 123 -17.51 -12.72 2.47
CA ALA A 123 -17.09 -13.48 3.64
C ALA A 123 -16.39 -12.60 4.70
N CYS A 124 -15.93 -11.40 4.31
CA CYS A 124 -15.30 -10.43 5.20
C CYS A 124 -16.34 -9.64 6.03
N SER A 125 -15.89 -8.98 7.10
CA SER A 125 -16.77 -8.09 7.87
C SER A 125 -17.03 -6.77 7.11
N ASP A 126 -18.13 -6.07 7.43
CA ASP A 126 -18.42 -4.76 6.84
C ASP A 126 -17.27 -3.74 7.07
N GLU A 127 -16.55 -3.87 8.19
CA GLU A 127 -15.39 -3.04 8.51
C GLU A 127 -14.22 -3.33 7.57
N ASP A 128 -13.90 -4.61 7.36
CA ASP A 128 -12.82 -5.03 6.44
C ASP A 128 -13.13 -4.64 4.99
N VAL A 129 -14.40 -4.80 4.56
CA VAL A 129 -14.83 -4.40 3.21
C VAL A 129 -14.71 -2.89 3.02
N ALA A 130 -15.08 -2.09 4.04
CA ALA A 130 -14.96 -0.64 4.00
C ALA A 130 -13.51 -0.15 4.05
N GLU A 131 -12.59 -0.92 4.62
CA GLU A 131 -11.16 -0.61 4.67
C GLU A 131 -10.45 -0.96 3.35
N VAL A 132 -10.70 -2.15 2.81
CA VAL A 132 -9.92 -2.70 1.69
C VAL A 132 -10.53 -2.38 0.33
N GLU A 133 -11.86 -2.41 0.21
CA GLU A 133 -12.61 -2.28 -1.05
C GLU A 133 -11.97 -3.08 -2.21
N LEU A 134 -11.70 -4.38 -1.97
CA LEU A 134 -10.96 -5.26 -2.88
C LEU A 134 -11.51 -5.24 -4.32
N GLY A 135 -12.83 -5.18 -4.47
CA GLY A 135 -13.54 -5.11 -5.76
C GLY A 135 -13.24 -3.85 -6.57
N ARG A 136 -12.78 -2.77 -5.92
CA ARG A 136 -12.40 -1.51 -6.58
C ARG A 136 -10.93 -1.42 -6.95
N MET A 137 -10.09 -2.35 -6.50
CA MET A 137 -8.67 -2.34 -6.82
C MET A 137 -8.41 -2.76 -8.27
N SER A 138 -7.56 -2.01 -8.96
CA SER A 138 -7.15 -2.29 -10.35
C SER A 138 -6.36 -3.60 -10.50
N HIS A 139 -5.64 -3.99 -9.45
CA HIS A 139 -4.85 -5.22 -9.41
C HIS A 139 -5.14 -5.95 -8.10
N ARG A 140 -5.73 -7.14 -8.21
CA ARG A 140 -6.16 -7.97 -7.09
C ARG A 140 -5.96 -9.43 -7.43
N TRP A 141 -5.62 -10.23 -6.43
CA TRP A 141 -5.47 -11.67 -6.56
C TRP A 141 -6.18 -12.33 -5.39
N VAL A 142 -7.04 -13.29 -5.69
CA VAL A 142 -7.72 -14.12 -4.71
C VAL A 142 -7.08 -15.50 -4.75
N LEU A 143 -6.65 -15.98 -3.59
CA LEU A 143 -6.18 -17.35 -3.41
C LEU A 143 -7.38 -18.30 -3.46
N LEU A 144 -7.25 -19.39 -4.20
CA LEU A 144 -8.27 -20.42 -4.31
C LEU A 144 -7.86 -21.66 -3.51
N ASP A 145 -8.86 -22.41 -3.04
CA ASP A 145 -8.68 -23.69 -2.37
C ASP A 145 -8.08 -24.78 -3.28
N ARG A 146 -8.34 -24.69 -4.60
CA ARG A 146 -7.87 -25.59 -5.64
C ARG A 146 -7.77 -24.88 -6.99
N PRO A 147 -6.93 -25.39 -7.91
CA PRO A 147 -6.80 -24.80 -9.24
C PRO A 147 -8.11 -24.87 -10.00
N VAL A 148 -8.40 -23.81 -10.77
CA VAL A 148 -9.50 -23.80 -11.73
C VAL A 148 -9.17 -24.82 -12.82
N GLY A 149 -10.03 -25.83 -13.00
CA GLY A 149 -9.79 -26.88 -13.98
C GLY A 149 -10.04 -26.38 -15.41
N ASP A 150 -9.02 -26.49 -16.27
CA ASP A 150 -9.12 -26.32 -17.72
C ASP A 150 -9.74 -27.58 -18.36
N ALA A 151 -11.00 -27.91 -18.07
CA ALA A 151 -11.82 -28.81 -18.91
C ALA A 151 -13.25 -28.93 -18.36
N ASP A 152 -14.23 -28.52 -19.17
CA ASP A 152 -15.61 -29.02 -19.18
C ASP A 152 -16.32 -29.19 -17.82
N GLY A 153 -16.87 -28.08 -17.30
CA GLY A 153 -18.04 -28.11 -16.41
C GLY A 153 -17.77 -28.06 -14.90
N GLU A 154 -17.92 -26.85 -14.35
CA GLU A 154 -18.46 -26.57 -13.00
C GLU A 154 -17.65 -26.98 -11.75
N ALA A 155 -16.34 -26.69 -11.73
CA ALA A 155 -15.68 -26.43 -10.45
C ALA A 155 -14.76 -25.20 -10.57
N GLN A 156 -15.35 -24.01 -10.38
CA GLN A 156 -14.56 -22.83 -10.02
C GLN A 156 -14.01 -23.10 -8.60
N GLY A 157 -12.70 -22.96 -8.41
CA GLY A 157 -12.11 -23.02 -7.07
C GLY A 157 -12.78 -21.96 -6.19
N GLU A 158 -13.10 -22.31 -4.95
CA GLU A 158 -13.69 -21.34 -4.02
C GLU A 158 -12.56 -20.50 -3.42
N PRO A 159 -12.81 -19.22 -3.09
CA PRO A 159 -11.84 -18.42 -2.37
C PRO A 159 -11.41 -19.12 -1.08
N LEU A 160 -10.11 -19.13 -0.82
CA LEU A 160 -9.55 -19.60 0.44
C LEU A 160 -9.86 -18.55 1.52
N ALA A 161 -11.02 -18.68 2.17
CA ALA A 161 -11.50 -17.81 3.26
C ALA A 161 -11.16 -18.38 4.64
#